data_AF-X1EFB4-F1
#
_entry.id   AF-X1EFB4-F1
#
_cell.length_a   1.000
_cell.length_b   1.000
_cell.length_c   1.000
_cell.angle_alpha   90.00
_cell.angle_beta   90.00
_cell.angle_gamma   90.00
#
_symmetry.space_group_name_H-M   'P 1'
#
loop_
_entity.id
_entity.type
_entity.pdbx_description
1 polymer ?
#
loop_
_entity_poly.entity_id
_entity_poly.type
_entity_poly.pdbx_seq_one_letter_code
_entity_poly.pdbx_strand_id
1 'polypeptide(L)'
;MGKLFGILALLCGILGLFAWLLLAALPYGIYYLPGAAILFGIIGLFADESKGMAIAGLIFGIFDIVFILFILPMLLVFLILAGLGALLPTL
;
A
#
# COMPACT_ATOMS: atom_id res chain seq x y z
N MET A 1 -17.89 8.05 14.42
CA MET A 1 -16.66 7.22 14.39
C MET A 1 -16.40 6.58 13.02
N GLY A 2 -17.40 6.04 12.31
CA GLY A 2 -17.19 5.41 10.99
C GLY A 2 -16.53 6.30 9.93
N LYS A 3 -16.95 7.57 9.82
CA LYS A 3 -16.35 8.55 8.90
C LYS A 3 -14.86 8.78 9.13
N LEU A 4 -14.40 8.82 10.38
CA LEU A 4 -12.99 9.00 10.72
C LEU A 4 -12.16 7.82 10.21
N PHE A 5 -12.64 6.60 10.44
CA PHE A 5 -11.96 5.38 9.96
C PHE A 5 -11.97 5.29 8.42
N GLY A 6 -13.07 5.70 7.77
CA GLY A 6 -13.14 5.78 6.31
C GLY A 6 -12.13 6.78 5.74
N ILE A 7 -12.00 7.97 6.33
CA ILE A 7 -10.99 8.97 5.94
C ILE A 7 -9.57 8.42 6.12
N LEU A 8 -9.27 7.78 7.26
CA LEU A 8 -7.96 7.19 7.52
C LEU A 8 -7.65 6.06 6.54
N ALA A 9 -8.61 5.17 6.27
CA ALA A 9 -8.49 4.11 5.27
C ALA A 9 -8.18 4.67 3.87
N LEU A 10 -8.88 5.75 3.48
CA LEU A 10 -8.73 6.40 2.19
C LEU A 10 -7.35 7.07 2.05
N LEU A 11 -6.88 7.74 3.12
CA LEU A 11 -5.53 8.30 3.16
C LEU A 11 -4.45 7.21 3.06
N CYS A 12 -4.60 6.12 3.82
CA CYS A 12 -3.66 4.99 3.76
C CYS A 12 -3.63 4.35 2.37
N GLY A 13 -4.81 4.11 1.77
CA GLY A 13 -4.91 3.52 0.44
C GLY A 13 -4.34 4.43 -0.66
N ILE A 14 -4.52 5.75 -0.57
CA ILE A 14 -3.90 6.71 -1.52
C ILE A 14 -2.38 6.69 -1.41
N LEU A 15 -1.84 6.74 -0.18
CA LEU A 15 -0.39 6.66 0.07
C LEU A 15 0.19 5.33 -0.43
N GLY A 16 -0.54 4.24 -0.18
CA GLY A 16 -0.35 2.93 -0.80
C GLY A 16 -0.18 3.02 -2.30
N LEU A 17 -1.18 3.57 -2.98
CA LEU A 17 -1.23 3.65 -4.44
C LEU A 17 -0.03 4.40 -5.03
N PHE A 18 0.44 5.48 -4.40
CA PHE A 18 1.65 6.19 -4.81
C PHE A 18 2.92 5.34 -4.65
N ALA A 19 3.07 4.61 -3.54
CA ALA A 19 4.21 3.72 -3.33
C ALA A 19 4.19 2.53 -4.30
N TRP A 20 3.01 2.00 -4.60
CA TRP A 20 2.83 0.94 -5.60
C TRP A 20 3.12 1.44 -7.02
N LEU A 21 2.83 2.71 -7.33
CA LEU A 21 3.21 3.31 -8.62
C LEU A 21 4.73 3.38 -8.78
N LEU A 22 5.46 3.71 -7.71
CA LEU A 22 6.92 3.67 -7.69
C LEU A 22 7.46 2.24 -7.91
N LEU A 23 6.73 1.24 -7.40
CA LEU A 23 7.04 -0.19 -7.57
C LEU A 23 6.40 -0.82 -8.81
N ALA A 24 5.67 -0.08 -9.64
CA ALA A 24 4.97 -0.63 -10.81
C ALA A 24 5.95 -1.23 -11.85
N ALA A 25 7.23 -0.88 -11.76
CA ALA A 25 8.30 -1.49 -12.54
C ALA A 25 8.64 -2.94 -12.10
N LEU A 26 8.16 -3.39 -10.94
CA LEU A 26 8.40 -4.74 -10.42
C LEU A 26 7.21 -5.67 -10.74
N PRO A 27 7.45 -6.83 -11.36
CA PRO A 27 6.39 -7.73 -11.82
C PRO A 27 5.64 -8.47 -10.69
N TYR A 28 6.04 -8.31 -9.43
CA TYR A 28 5.53 -9.07 -8.28
C TYR A 28 4.64 -8.25 -7.34
N GLY A 29 4.09 -7.13 -7.81
CA GLY A 29 3.29 -6.26 -6.95
C GLY A 29 1.88 -6.77 -6.65
N ILE A 30 1.49 -6.76 -5.38
CA ILE A 30 0.12 -7.02 -4.94
C ILE A 30 -0.68 -5.72 -5.07
N TYR A 31 -1.11 -5.39 -6.29
CA TYR A 31 -1.81 -4.14 -6.61
C TYR A 31 -3.23 -4.02 -6.04
N TYR A 32 -3.78 -5.10 -5.46
CA TYR A 32 -5.19 -5.16 -5.06
C TYR A 32 -5.46 -4.57 -3.66
N LEU A 33 -4.46 -4.51 -2.78
CA LEU A 33 -4.62 -3.99 -1.41
C LEU A 33 -4.97 -2.49 -1.35
N PRO A 34 -4.28 -1.59 -2.08
CA PRO A 34 -4.61 -0.16 -2.07
C PRO A 34 -6.01 0.09 -2.62
N GLY A 35 -6.39 -0.62 -3.69
CA GLY A 35 -7.71 -0.53 -4.29
C GLY A 35 -8.82 -0.95 -3.33
N ALA A 36 -8.61 -2.04 -2.58
CA ALA A 36 -9.54 -2.48 -1.54
C ALA A 36 -9.64 -1.44 -0.40
N ALA A 37 -8.51 -0.92 0.09
CA ALA A 37 -8.50 0.12 1.14
C ALA A 37 -9.27 1.39 0.72
N ILE A 38 -9.11 1.83 -0.54
CA ILE A 38 -9.83 2.99 -1.08
C ILE A 38 -11.33 2.67 -1.22
N LEU A 39 -11.71 1.54 -1.83
CA LEU A 39 -13.12 1.16 -2.02
C LEU A 39 -13.86 1.05 -0.68
N PHE A 40 -13.30 0.32 0.28
CA PHE A 40 -13.88 0.18 1.60
C PHE A 40 -13.84 1.49 2.41
N GLY A 41 -12.81 2.32 2.21
CA GLY A 41 -12.73 3.67 2.78
C GLY A 41 -13.84 4.59 2.28
N ILE A 42 -14.10 4.61 0.97
CA ILE A 42 -15.20 5.37 0.34
C ILE A 42 -16.55 4.88 0.90
N ILE A 43 -16.79 3.56 0.89
CA ILE A 43 -18.04 2.99 1.41
C ILE A 43 -18.24 3.38 2.88
N GLY A 44 -17.20 3.29 3.71
CA GLY A 44 -17.23 3.69 5.11
C GLY A 44 -17.46 5.19 5.36
N LEU A 45 -17.21 6.03 4.36
CA LEU A 45 -17.40 7.49 4.41
C LEU A 45 -18.85 7.89 4.11
N PHE A 46 -19.49 7.18 3.17
CA PHE A 46 -20.84 7.46 2.70
C PHE A 46 -21.93 6.63 3.40
N ALA A 47 -21.61 5.44 3.93
CA ALA A 47 -22.56 4.61 4.66
C ALA A 47 -22.34 4.73 6.17
N ASP A 48 -23.07 5.66 6.79
CA ASP A 48 -22.99 6.01 8.22
C ASP A 48 -23.25 4.83 9.18
N GLU A 49 -23.97 3.80 8.72
CA GLU A 49 -24.21 2.57 9.49
C GLU A 49 -23.11 1.50 9.30
N SER A 50 -22.25 1.62 8.28
CA SER A 50 -21.31 0.58 7.87
C SER A 50 -19.96 0.63 8.60
N LYS A 51 -19.96 0.76 9.93
CA LYS A 51 -18.72 0.81 10.73
C LYS A 51 -17.75 -0.33 10.40
N GLY A 52 -18.27 -1.53 10.08
CA GLY A 52 -17.46 -2.68 9.67
C GLY A 52 -16.70 -2.47 8.36
N MET A 53 -17.29 -1.81 7.36
CA MET A 53 -16.64 -1.54 6.07
C MET A 53 -15.52 -0.50 6.22
N ALA A 54 -15.76 0.54 7.02
CA ALA A 54 -14.74 1.54 7.35
C ALA A 54 -13.53 0.91 8.06
N ILE A 55 -13.77 0.00 9.01
CA ILE A 55 -12.71 -0.72 9.74
C ILE A 55 -11.97 -1.68 8.80
N ALA A 56 -12.67 -2.42 7.94
CA ALA A 56 -12.04 -3.30 6.95
C ALA A 56 -11.11 -2.50 6.02
N GLY A 57 -11.56 -1.36 5.50
CA GLY A 57 -10.72 -0.47 4.70
C GLY A 57 -9.49 0.03 5.45
N LEU A 58 -9.63 0.34 6.74
CA LEU A 58 -8.50 0.76 7.57
C LEU A 58 -7.50 -0.38 7.78
N ILE A 59 -7.97 -1.60 8.02
CA ILE A 59 -7.10 -2.79 8.16
C ILE A 59 -6.30 -3.00 6.86
N PHE A 60 -6.96 -2.95 5.70
CA PHE A 60 -6.26 -3.04 4.42
C PHE A 60 -5.24 -1.90 4.24
N GLY A 61 -5.59 -0.67 4.62
CA GLY A 61 -4.67 0.46 4.58
C GLY A 61 -3.47 0.31 5.52
N ILE A 62 -3.64 -0.27 6.71
CA ILE A 62 -2.54 -0.57 7.63
C ILE A 62 -1.60 -1.62 7.04
N PHE A 63 -2.14 -2.70 6.46
CA PHE A 63 -1.32 -3.69 5.78
C PHE A 63 -0.51 -3.07 4.63
N ASP A 64 -1.10 -2.12 3.92
CA ASP A 64 -0.43 -1.38 2.85
C ASP A 64 0.74 -0.53 3.40
N ILE A 65 0.52 0.21 4.49
CA ILE A 65 1.57 0.98 5.16
C ILE A 65 2.69 0.07 5.69
N VAL A 66 2.34 -1.07 6.29
CA VAL A 66 3.34 -2.05 6.76
C VAL A 66 4.14 -2.60 5.58
N PHE A 67 3.50 -2.91 4.47
CA PHE A 67 4.20 -3.34 3.26
C PHE A 67 5.17 -2.27 2.75
N ILE A 68 4.74 -1.01 2.70
CA ILE A 68 5.58 0.12 2.31
C ILE A 68 6.73 0.35 3.29
N LEU A 69 6.52 0.21 4.60
CA LEU A 69 7.57 0.52 5.58
C LEU A 69 8.62 -0.59 5.70
N PHE A 70 8.24 -1.85 5.49
CA PHE A 70 9.13 -2.99 5.75
C PHE A 70 9.59 -3.69 4.47
N ILE A 71 8.69 -3.89 3.50
CA ILE A 71 9.01 -4.66 2.29
C ILE A 71 9.70 -3.78 1.25
N LEU A 72 9.21 -2.55 1.01
CA LEU A 72 9.78 -1.64 0.01
C LEU A 72 11.29 -1.32 0.26
N PRO A 73 11.76 -0.97 1.48
CA PRO A 73 13.17 -0.69 1.70
C PRO A 73 14.04 -1.94 1.54
N MET A 74 13.57 -3.11 1.99
CA MET A 74 14.27 -4.37 1.76
C MET A 74 14.43 -4.67 0.27
N LEU A 75 13.37 -4.46 -0.52
CA LEU A 75 13.40 -4.62 -1.97
C LEU A 75 14.37 -3.64 -2.64
N LEU A 76 14.36 -2.38 -2.24
CA LEU A 76 15.30 -1.36 -2.72
C LEU A 76 16.76 -1.73 -2.43
N VAL A 77 17.06 -2.17 -1.21
CA VAL A 77 18.40 -2.64 -0.84
C VAL A 77 18.82 -3.84 -1.68
N PHE A 78 17.93 -4.81 -1.86
CA PHE A 78 18.21 -5.98 -2.69
C PHE A 78 18.48 -5.61 -4.14
N LEU A 79 17.74 -4.64 -4.69
CA LEU A 79 17.91 -4.16 -6.07
C LEU A 79 19.24 -3.42 -6.25
N ILE A 80 19.65 -2.61 -5.26
CA ILE A 80 20.96 -1.94 -5.25
C ILE A 80 22.09 -2.97 -5.20
N LEU A 81 21.99 -3.97 -4.33
CA LEU A 81 22.99 -5.04 -4.22
C LEU A 81 23.06 -5.89 -5.48
N ALA A 82 21.92 -6.23 -6.07
CA ALA A 82 21.85 -6.97 -7.33
C ALA A 82 22.45 -6.15 -8.49
N GLY A 83 22.17 -4.85 -8.56
CA GLY A 83 22.78 -3.95 -9.55
C GLY A 83 24.29 -3.83 -9.39
N LEU A 84 24.79 -3.68 -8.16
CA LEU A 84 26.23 -3.66 -7.87
C LEU A 84 26.89 -5.00 -8.22
N GLY A 85 26.26 -6.13 -7.90
CA GLY A 85 26.74 -7.46 -8.26
C GLY A 85 26.76 -7.70 -9.77
N ALA A 86 25.79 -7.16 -10.51
CA ALA A 86 25.74 -7.22 -11.98
C ALA A 86 26.79 -6.33 -12.66
N LEU A 87 27.22 -5.24 -12.00
CA LEU A 87 28.27 -4.33 -12.49
C LEU A 87 29.69 -4.83 -12.17
N LEU A 88 29.85 -5.66 -11.13
CA LEU A 88 31.14 -6.24 -10.73
C LEU A 88 31.89 -6.99 -11.85
N PRO A 89 31.27 -7.84 -12.69
CA PRO A 89 31.95 -8.52 -13.79
C PRO A 89 32.27 -7.62 -15.00
N THR A 90 31.89 -6.34 -14.97
CA THR A 90 32.16 -5.37 -16.05
C THR A 90 33.29 -4.38 -15.73
N LEU A 91 33.91 -4.47 -14.54
CA LEU A 91 35.08 -3.73 -14.09
C LEU A 91 36.34 -4.63 -14.10
#